data_AF-A0A2H6NKZ0-F1
#
_entry.id   AF-A0A2H6NKZ0-F1
#
_cell.length_a   1.000
_cell.length_b   1.000
_cell.length_c   1.000
_cell.angle_alpha   90.00
_cell.angle_beta   90.00
_cell.angle_gamma   90.00
#
_symmetry.space_group_name_H-M   'P 1'
#
loop_
_entity.id
_entity.type
_entity.pdbx_description
1 polymer ?
#
loop_
_entity_poly.entity_id
_entity_poly.type
_entity_poly.pdbx_seq_one_letter_code
_entity_poly.pdbx_strand_id
1 'polypeptide(L)'
;DENNVQELIVAADMFQLSEVVDLCCEFLKGQIDPMNCIGLFKFADQIACHDLLEFSENYIHVHFLEVHNGDEFLALTKDQLIKILRSEDLSIEDEYQVFIAAMQWILKDSGKRKKHVVEILDAVRFPLLPPQRLLKYIEGNFLRSSLV
;
A
#
# COMPACT_ATOMS: atom_id res chain seq x y z
N ASP A 1 -18.23 15.83 2.22
CA ASP A 1 -16.77 15.86 2.02
C ASP A 1 -16.09 14.86 2.92
N GLU A 2 -15.18 14.04 2.38
CA GLU A 2 -14.47 12.96 3.09
C GLU A 2 -13.71 13.48 4.32
N ASN A 3 -13.05 14.63 4.22
CA ASN A 3 -12.33 15.25 5.34
C ASN A 3 -13.24 15.54 6.54
N ASN A 4 -14.46 16.05 6.29
CA ASN A 4 -15.42 16.34 7.36
C ASN A 4 -15.89 15.04 8.05
N VAL A 5 -15.97 13.94 7.30
CA VAL A 5 -16.36 12.62 7.85
C VAL A 5 -15.23 12.02 8.67
N GLN A 6 -13.98 12.16 8.24
CA GLN A 6 -12.81 11.74 9.02
C GLN A 6 -12.71 12.48 10.36
N GLU A 7 -12.87 13.81 10.36
CA GLU A 7 -12.90 14.61 11.59
C GLU A 7 -14.07 14.21 12.51
N LEU A 8 -15.24 13.95 11.93
CA LEU A 8 -16.41 13.50 12.68
C LEU A 8 -16.18 12.13 13.33
N ILE A 9 -15.54 11.19 12.63
CA ILE A 9 -15.20 9.87 13.18
C ILE A 9 -14.25 10.02 14.37
N VAL A 10 -13.19 10.83 14.25
CA VAL A 10 -12.23 11.04 15.35
C VAL A 10 -12.92 11.66 16.57
N ALA A 11 -13.83 12.60 16.36
CA ALA A 11 -14.64 13.15 17.44
C ALA A 11 -15.58 12.10 18.03
N ALA A 12 -16.32 11.35 17.20
CA ALA A 12 -17.26 10.33 17.64
C ALA A 12 -16.56 9.21 18.45
N ASP A 13 -15.39 8.77 18.01
CA ASP A 13 -14.55 7.79 18.72
C ASP A 13 -14.12 8.32 20.09
N MET A 14 -13.68 9.58 20.17
CA MET A 14 -13.33 10.25 21.43
C MET A 14 -14.50 10.32 22.42
N PHE A 15 -15.74 10.47 21.92
CA PHE A 15 -16.97 10.48 22.72
C PHE A 15 -17.60 9.09 22.88
N GLN A 16 -16.95 8.01 22.41
CA GLN A 16 -17.44 6.63 22.45
C GLN A 16 -18.82 6.44 21.78
N LEU A 17 -19.06 7.17 20.69
CA LEU A 17 -20.28 7.11 19.90
C LEU A 17 -20.13 6.09 18.75
N SER A 18 -20.08 4.80 19.09
CA SER A 18 -19.80 3.72 18.12
C SER A 18 -20.77 3.70 16.93
N GLU A 19 -22.07 3.95 17.15
CA GLU A 19 -23.05 3.99 16.06
C GLU A 19 -22.75 5.07 15.01
N VAL A 20 -22.19 6.22 15.43
CA VAL A 20 -21.82 7.29 14.51
C VAL A 20 -20.56 6.92 13.74
N VAL A 21 -19.60 6.27 14.41
CA VAL A 21 -18.39 5.74 13.76
C VAL A 21 -18.78 4.74 12.67
N ASP A 22 -19.65 3.78 12.99
CA ASP A 22 -20.09 2.75 12.03
C ASP A 22 -20.78 3.37 10.80
N LEU A 23 -21.70 4.32 11.01
CA LEU A 23 -22.37 5.03 9.91
C LEU A 23 -21.40 5.81 9.02
N CYS A 24 -20.41 6.46 9.62
CA CYS A 24 -19.39 7.20 8.88
C CYS A 24 -18.43 6.26 8.12
N CYS A 25 -18.08 5.12 8.71
CA CYS A 25 -17.29 4.09 8.05
C CYS A 25 -18.03 3.52 6.83
N GLU A 26 -19.32 3.21 6.94
CA GLU A 26 -20.14 2.77 5.80
C GLU A 26 -20.21 3.84 4.70
N PHE A 27 -20.34 5.12 5.07
CA PHE A 27 -20.29 6.21 4.09
C PHE A 27 -18.93 6.24 3.36
N LEU A 28 -17.81 6.11 4.08
CA LEU A 28 -16.48 6.11 3.48
C LEU A 28 -16.24 4.90 2.57
N LYS A 29 -16.73 3.71 2.93
CA LYS A 29 -16.69 2.52 2.06
C LYS A 29 -17.36 2.79 0.71
N GLY A 30 -18.46 3.55 0.70
CA GLY A 30 -19.17 3.94 -0.51
C GLY A 30 -18.51 5.05 -1.34
N GLN A 31 -17.45 5.69 -0.85
CA GLN A 31 -16.70 6.77 -1.54
C GLN A 31 -15.28 6.35 -1.92
N ILE A 32 -14.91 5.08 -1.69
CA ILE A 32 -13.56 4.61 -2.02
C ILE A 32 -13.31 4.64 -3.54
N ASP A 33 -12.11 5.05 -3.90
CA ASP A 33 -11.59 5.17 -5.26
C ASP A 33 -10.10 4.78 -5.27
N PRO A 34 -9.52 4.34 -6.39
CA PRO A 34 -8.09 3.99 -6.43
C PRO A 34 -7.17 5.14 -5.99
N MET A 35 -7.60 6.40 -6.13
CA MET A 35 -6.80 7.56 -5.75
C MET A 35 -6.84 7.88 -4.24
N ASN A 36 -7.86 7.45 -3.49
CA ASN A 36 -8.02 7.74 -2.06
C ASN A 36 -7.93 6.49 -1.15
N CYS A 37 -7.90 5.28 -1.73
CA CYS A 37 -7.96 4.03 -0.98
C CYS A 37 -6.79 3.84 0.01
N ILE A 38 -5.58 4.33 -0.33
CA ILE A 38 -4.41 4.25 0.55
C ILE A 38 -4.56 5.21 1.73
N GLY A 39 -5.00 6.45 1.48
CA GLY A 39 -5.36 7.39 2.52
C GLY A 39 -6.41 6.82 3.48
N LEU A 40 -7.46 6.18 2.95
CA LEU A 40 -8.52 5.57 3.73
C LEU A 40 -8.03 4.35 4.55
N PHE A 41 -7.16 3.52 3.98
CA PHE A 41 -6.50 2.42 4.68
C PHE A 41 -5.66 2.91 5.85
N LYS A 42 -4.84 3.95 5.64
CA LYS A 42 -4.05 4.57 6.71
C LYS A 42 -4.93 5.19 7.79
N PHE A 43 -6.05 5.80 7.40
CA PHE A 43 -7.01 6.36 8.34
C PHE A 43 -7.68 5.26 9.17
N ALA A 44 -8.14 4.17 8.54
CA ALA A 44 -8.73 3.02 9.21
C ALA A 44 -7.78 2.38 10.25
N ASP A 45 -6.49 2.30 9.91
CA ASP A 45 -5.43 1.83 10.81
C ASP A 45 -5.26 2.77 12.04
N GLN A 46 -5.41 4.09 11.85
CA GLN A 46 -5.29 5.08 12.93
C GLN A 46 -6.45 5.03 13.93
N ILE A 47 -7.68 4.82 13.45
CA ILE A 47 -8.88 4.73 14.30
C ILE A 47 -9.16 3.31 14.78
N ALA A 48 -8.27 2.35 14.46
CA ALA A 48 -8.43 0.92 14.77
C ALA A 48 -9.79 0.33 14.32
N CYS A 49 -10.36 0.85 13.23
CA CYS A 49 -11.62 0.34 12.67
C CYS A 49 -11.31 -0.85 11.75
N HIS A 50 -11.45 -2.06 12.29
CA HIS A 50 -11.12 -3.30 11.58
C HIS A 50 -11.94 -3.50 10.29
N ASP A 51 -13.23 -3.20 10.32
CA ASP A 51 -14.11 -3.37 9.15
C ASP A 51 -13.72 -2.46 7.97
N LEU A 52 -13.36 -1.20 8.26
CA LEU A 52 -12.89 -0.27 7.23
C LEU A 52 -11.48 -0.62 6.76
N LEU A 53 -10.63 -1.11 7.67
CA LEU A 53 -9.27 -1.53 7.36
C LEU A 53 -9.27 -2.73 6.40
N GLU A 54 -10.05 -3.77 6.70
CA GLU A 54 -10.19 -4.96 5.85
C GLU A 54 -10.79 -4.60 4.48
N PHE A 55 -11.83 -3.75 4.46
CA PHE A 55 -12.45 -3.33 3.21
C PHE A 55 -11.47 -2.54 2.31
N SER A 56 -10.76 -1.57 2.88
CA SER A 56 -9.78 -0.76 2.13
C SER A 56 -8.56 -1.58 1.70
N GLU A 57 -8.09 -2.51 2.52
CA GLU A 57 -7.02 -3.44 2.19
C GLU A 57 -7.40 -4.34 1.00
N ASN A 58 -8.59 -4.94 1.03
CA ASN A 58 -9.10 -5.74 -0.08
C ASN A 58 -9.24 -4.91 -1.36
N TYR A 59 -9.71 -3.67 -1.25
CA TYR A 59 -9.79 -2.77 -2.40
C TYR A 59 -8.40 -2.48 -3.00
N ILE A 60 -7.40 -2.23 -2.15
CA ILE A 60 -6.00 -2.04 -2.59
C ILE A 60 -5.48 -3.29 -3.29
N HIS A 61 -5.80 -4.49 -2.81
CA HIS A 61 -5.38 -5.74 -3.45
C HIS A 61 -5.97 -5.89 -4.86
N VAL A 62 -7.27 -5.61 -5.01
CA VAL A 62 -7.97 -5.69 -6.31
C VAL A 62 -7.46 -4.65 -7.30
N HIS A 63 -7.16 -3.43 -6.84
CA HIS A 63 -6.70 -2.31 -7.67
C HIS A 63 -5.19 -2.07 -7.61
N PHE A 64 -4.41 -3.09 -7.20
CA PHE A 64 -2.98 -2.93 -6.91
C PHE A 64 -2.19 -2.29 -8.06
N LEU A 65 -2.50 -2.64 -9.31
CA LEU A 65 -1.83 -2.11 -10.50
C LEU A 65 -2.08 -0.61 -10.74
N GLU A 66 -3.17 -0.07 -10.24
CA GLU A 66 -3.52 1.35 -10.36
C GLU A 66 -2.85 2.16 -9.24
N VAL A 67 -2.75 1.57 -8.04
CA VAL A 67 -2.36 2.29 -6.82
C VAL A 67 -0.85 2.24 -6.52
N HIS A 68 -0.12 1.22 -6.99
CA HIS A 68 1.27 1.00 -6.58
C HIS A 68 2.24 2.12 -6.99
N ASN A 69 1.91 2.90 -8.03
CA ASN A 69 2.73 4.04 -8.47
C ASN A 69 2.35 5.36 -7.77
N GLY A 70 1.27 5.37 -6.98
CA GLY A 70 0.77 6.58 -6.32
C GLY A 70 1.70 7.07 -5.21
N ASP A 71 1.75 8.39 -5.01
CA ASP A 71 2.54 8.98 -3.92
C ASP A 71 2.07 8.53 -2.54
N GLU A 72 0.77 8.26 -2.36
CA GLU A 72 0.23 7.71 -1.11
C GLU A 72 0.77 6.32 -0.80
N PHE A 73 0.89 5.46 -1.81
CA PHE A 73 1.50 4.12 -1.67
C PHE A 73 2.96 4.24 -1.25
N LEU A 74 3.70 5.17 -1.86
CA LEU A 74 5.10 5.45 -1.49
C LEU A 74 5.24 6.05 -0.07
N ALA A 75 4.16 6.58 0.50
CA ALA A 75 4.07 7.12 1.85
C ALA A 75 3.59 6.10 2.91
N LEU A 76 3.37 4.84 2.53
CA LEU A 76 3.11 3.74 3.46
C LEU A 76 4.29 3.51 4.41
N THR A 77 4.01 3.03 5.63
CA THR A 77 5.06 2.54 6.52
C THR A 77 5.61 1.20 6.03
N LYS A 78 6.75 0.78 6.57
CA LYS A 78 7.37 -0.53 6.24
C LYS A 78 6.38 -1.68 6.49
N ASP A 79 5.75 -1.69 7.66
CA ASP A 79 4.89 -2.80 8.08
C ASP A 79 3.58 -2.83 7.27
N GLN A 80 3.00 -1.67 6.96
CA GLN A 80 1.84 -1.56 6.07
C GLN A 80 2.16 -2.05 4.66
N LEU A 81 3.32 -1.65 4.11
CA LEU A 81 3.76 -2.10 2.79
C LEU A 81 3.95 -3.63 2.76
N ILE A 82 4.64 -4.20 3.75
CA ILE A 82 4.87 -5.65 3.82
C ILE A 82 3.54 -6.39 3.91
N LYS A 83 2.57 -5.87 4.68
CA LYS A 83 1.24 -6.46 4.79
C LYS A 83 0.57 -6.58 3.42
N ILE A 84 0.54 -5.49 2.67
CA ILE A 84 -0.06 -5.45 1.32
C ILE A 84 0.69 -6.37 0.35
N LEU A 85 2.03 -6.28 0.30
CA LEU A 85 2.84 -7.06 -0.65
C LEU A 85 2.81 -8.57 -0.40
N ARG A 86 2.61 -9.01 0.85
CA ARG A 86 2.53 -10.43 1.20
C ARG A 86 1.20 -11.09 0.84
N SER A 87 0.16 -10.29 0.54
CA SER A 87 -1.18 -10.81 0.25
C SER A 87 -1.18 -11.70 -1.00
N GLU A 88 -1.88 -12.83 -0.94
CA GLU A 88 -2.09 -13.74 -2.08
C GLU A 88 -3.22 -13.24 -2.99
N ASP A 89 -4.05 -12.33 -2.49
CA ASP A 89 -5.22 -11.78 -3.20
C ASP A 89 -4.87 -10.56 -4.09
N LEU A 90 -3.57 -10.25 -4.22
CA LEU A 90 -3.09 -9.18 -5.10
C LEU A 90 -3.48 -9.48 -6.56
N SER A 91 -4.24 -8.55 -7.15
CA SER A 91 -4.57 -8.59 -8.57
C SER A 91 -3.35 -8.12 -9.38
N ILE A 92 -2.51 -9.07 -9.77
CA ILE A 92 -1.27 -8.86 -10.53
C ILE A 92 -1.23 -9.76 -11.76
N GLU A 93 -0.51 -9.33 -12.79
CA GLU A 93 -0.18 -10.14 -13.97
C GLU A 93 0.99 -11.08 -13.66
N ASP A 94 2.01 -10.58 -12.96
CA ASP A 94 3.15 -11.35 -12.50
C ASP A 94 3.79 -10.76 -11.24
N GLU A 95 4.56 -11.60 -10.54
CA GLU A 95 5.28 -11.21 -9.33
C GLU A 95 6.33 -10.10 -9.57
N TYR A 96 6.68 -9.84 -10.83
CA TYR A 96 7.57 -8.73 -11.17
C TYR A 96 6.95 -7.37 -10.85
N GLN A 97 5.62 -7.22 -10.89
CA GLN A 97 4.94 -5.99 -10.48
C GLN A 97 5.10 -5.71 -8.98
N VAL A 98 4.97 -6.76 -8.14
CA VAL A 98 5.19 -6.68 -6.69
C VAL A 98 6.64 -6.27 -6.40
N PHE A 99 7.61 -6.88 -7.11
CA PHE A 99 9.02 -6.51 -7.01
C PHE A 99 9.28 -5.05 -7.39
N ILE A 100 8.68 -4.56 -8.48
CA ILE A 100 8.84 -3.16 -8.89
C ILE A 100 8.24 -2.20 -7.86
N ALA A 101 7.04 -2.49 -7.33
CA ALA A 101 6.42 -1.68 -6.28
C ALA A 101 7.29 -1.61 -5.02
N ALA A 102 7.82 -2.76 -4.57
CA ALA A 102 8.76 -2.84 -3.45
C ALA A 102 10.01 -1.98 -3.69
N MET A 103 10.62 -2.10 -4.88
CA MET A 103 11.81 -1.34 -5.24
C MET A 103 11.52 0.16 -5.36
N GLN A 104 10.40 0.58 -5.93
CA GLN A 104 9.98 1.98 -6.01
C GLN A 104 9.85 2.59 -4.60
N TRP A 105 9.21 1.87 -3.68
CA TRP A 105 9.08 2.32 -2.30
C TRP A 105 10.44 2.47 -1.60
N ILE A 106 11.36 1.52 -1.79
CA ILE A 106 12.72 1.57 -1.24
C ILE A 106 13.49 2.76 -1.83
N LEU A 107 13.42 2.96 -3.15
CA LEU A 107 14.18 3.97 -3.87
C LEU A 107 13.71 5.40 -3.59
N LYS A 108 12.43 5.61 -3.23
CA LYS A 108 11.87 6.93 -2.88
C LYS A 108 12.62 7.61 -1.73
N ASP A 109 13.02 6.85 -0.71
CA ASP A 109 13.88 7.35 0.38
C ASP A 109 15.04 6.37 0.61
N SER A 110 15.90 6.30 -0.40
CA SER A 110 17.03 5.38 -0.45
C SER A 110 18.03 5.57 0.71
N GLY A 111 18.04 6.72 1.39
CA GLY A 111 18.87 6.96 2.56
C GLY A 111 18.39 6.19 3.79
N LYS A 112 17.08 6.23 4.08
CA LYS A 112 16.51 5.60 5.28
C LYS A 112 15.97 4.20 5.04
N ARG A 113 15.48 3.90 3.84
CA ARG A 113 14.74 2.66 3.52
C ARG A 113 15.63 1.51 3.06
N LYS A 114 16.86 1.78 2.61
CA LYS A 114 17.82 0.74 2.17
C LYS A 114 18.09 -0.33 3.24
N LYS A 115 18.04 0.02 4.52
CA LYS A 115 18.22 -0.96 5.62
C LYS A 115 17.11 -2.00 5.72
N HIS A 116 15.93 -1.71 5.17
CA HIS A 116 14.76 -2.60 5.18
C HIS A 116 14.61 -3.41 3.89
N VAL A 117 15.56 -3.32 2.96
CA VAL A 117 15.50 -4.01 1.66
C VAL A 117 15.25 -5.50 1.84
N VAL A 118 15.97 -6.15 2.77
CA VAL A 118 15.83 -7.59 3.01
C VAL A 118 14.43 -7.94 3.50
N GLU A 119 13.91 -7.19 4.48
CA GLU A 119 12.56 -7.41 5.05
C GLU A 119 11.45 -7.18 4.02
N ILE A 120 11.62 -6.19 3.15
CA ILE A 120 10.63 -5.85 2.13
C ILE A 120 10.67 -6.85 0.97
N LEU A 121 11.87 -7.24 0.53
CA LEU A 121 12.01 -8.23 -0.54
C LEU A 121 11.59 -9.62 -0.09
N ASP A 122 11.63 -9.94 1.21
CA ASP A 122 11.05 -11.17 1.76
C ASP A 122 9.52 -11.27 1.55
N ALA A 123 8.84 -10.14 1.33
CA ALA A 123 7.44 -10.14 0.93
C ALA A 123 7.22 -10.57 -0.53
N VAL A 124 8.25 -10.48 -1.37
CA VAL A 124 8.17 -10.81 -2.81
C VAL A 124 8.41 -12.31 -2.99
N ARG A 125 7.51 -12.99 -3.71
CA ARG A 125 7.62 -14.43 -3.99
C ARG A 125 8.61 -14.70 -5.11
N PHE A 126 9.91 -14.52 -4.85
CA PHE A 126 10.98 -14.75 -5.84
C PHE A 126 10.88 -16.04 -6.67
N PRO A 127 10.40 -17.20 -6.14
CA PRO A 127 10.20 -18.40 -6.96
C PRO A 127 9.19 -18.23 -8.10
N LEU A 128 8.24 -17.31 -7.98
CA LEU A 128 7.22 -16.99 -9.00
C LEU A 128 7.68 -15.87 -9.94
N LEU A 129 8.80 -15.22 -9.65
CA LEU A 129 9.29 -14.08 -10.41
C LEU A 129 10.01 -14.55 -11.68
N PRO A 130 9.61 -14.09 -12.88
CA PRO A 130 10.26 -14.48 -14.13
C PRO A 130 11.75 -14.07 -14.16
N PRO A 131 12.71 -15.02 -14.23
CA PRO A 131 14.14 -14.72 -14.13
C PRO A 131 14.63 -13.72 -15.19
N GLN A 132 14.04 -13.79 -16.39
CA GLN A 132 14.36 -12.88 -17.49
C GLN A 132 14.02 -11.42 -17.20
N ARG A 133 12.90 -11.16 -16.48
CA ARG A 133 12.51 -9.80 -16.10
C ARG A 133 13.42 -9.25 -15.00
N LEU A 134 13.81 -10.09 -14.04
CA LEU A 134 14.77 -9.72 -13.00
C LEU A 134 16.14 -9.36 -13.58
N LEU A 135 16.67 -10.21 -14.48
CA LEU A 135 17.95 -9.99 -15.13
C LEU A 135 17.95 -8.68 -15.93
N LYS A 136 16.91 -8.42 -16.72
CA LYS A 136 16.75 -7.14 -17.45
C LYS A 136 16.73 -5.94 -16.51
N TYR A 137 16.09 -6.05 -15.36
CA TYR A 137 16.06 -4.96 -14.37
C TYR A 137 17.45 -4.70 -13.77
N ILE A 138 18.19 -5.76 -13.44
CA ILE A 138 19.55 -5.66 -12.89
C ILE A 138 20.50 -5.08 -13.95
N GLU A 139 20.47 -5.60 -15.18
CA GLU A 139 21.29 -5.11 -16.30
C GLU A 139 20.98 -3.64 -16.60
N GLY A 140 19.70 -3.26 -16.67
CA GLY A 140 19.28 -1.88 -16.90
C GLY A 140 19.75 -0.90 -15.81
N ASN A 141 19.74 -1.32 -14.54
CA ASN A 141 20.27 -0.49 -13.44
C ASN A 141 21.79 -0.45 -13.41
N PHE A 142 22.47 -1.56 -13.71
CA PHE A 142 23.93 -1.64 -13.75
C PHE A 142 24.51 -0.77 -14.88
N LEU A 143 23.85 -0.75 -16.04
CA LEU A 143 24.22 0.14 -17.14
C LEU A 143 24.01 1.62 -16.77
N ARG A 144 22.94 1.95 -16.04
CA ARG A 144 22.71 3.33 -15.54
C ARG A 144 23.77 3.77 -14.53
N SER A 145 24.26 2.87 -13.67
CA SER A 145 25.34 3.20 -12.73
C SER A 145 26.73 3.23 -13.36
N SER A 146 26.91 2.65 -14.55
CA SER A 146 28.18 2.62 -15.28
C SER A 146 28.35 3.78 -16.27
N LEU A 147 27.28 4.56 -16.48
CA LEU A 147 27.24 5.74 -17.36
C LEU A 147 27.27 7.07 -16.57
N VAL A 148 27.49 7.01 -15.26
CA VAL A 148 27.75 8.14 -14.35
C VAL A 148 29.13 7.95 -13.74
#